data_AF-A0A6G1L4A2-F1
#
_entry.id   AF-A0A6G1L4A2-F1
#
_cell.length_a   1.000
_cell.length_b   1.000
_cell.length_c   1.000
_cell.angle_alpha   90.00
_cell.angle_beta   90.00
_cell.angle_gamma   90.00
#
_symmetry.space_group_name_H-M   'P 1'
#
loop_
_entity.id
_entity.type
_entity.pdbx_description
1 polymer ?
#
loop_
_entity_poly.entity_id
_entity_poly.type
_entity_poly.pdbx_seq_one_letter_code
_entity_poly.pdbx_strand_id
1 'polypeptide(L)'
;MINLQSHDAKAGECVAGLKDVLQDSAATLINVNVNDVHPSWQPSFESAIHELTKPHRASNLSWKRTLRQMLAVRLGWKFVLFVDDDITPATDGSRTLLPSDLLYALYAMQEDDDLQIVGWPSVDFHDNSVVGHARRVIGLPQDVFITGSAMLLRVTGHMSFFPFSMYNEDWLRMIGTVAGAPNPRRALARGGGVRQRPYDPFRVPRAQCEEVGELIGEGLMNLLEDEGGKAFAGRTDAAYWKRVIVERRALLEDIIEARAGTGVSSRDGEQSCEA
;
A
#
# COMPACT_ATOMS: atom_id res chain seq x y z
N MET A 1 0.65 16.83 -10.97
CA MET A 1 0.87 16.26 -9.63
C MET A 1 -0.14 16.84 -8.64
N ILE A 2 -1.08 16.05 -8.12
CA ILE A 2 -1.94 16.53 -7.02
C ILE A 2 -1.26 16.14 -5.71
N ASN A 3 -1.24 17.04 -4.74
CA ASN A 3 -0.96 16.75 -3.35
C ASN A 3 -2.28 16.92 -2.56
N LEU A 4 -2.74 15.83 -1.95
CA LEU A 4 -3.99 15.77 -1.20
C LEU A 4 -3.63 15.50 0.26
N GLN A 5 -4.07 16.37 1.15
CA GLN A 5 -3.71 16.32 2.56
C GLN A 5 -4.95 16.45 3.44
N SER A 6 -4.91 15.87 4.65
CA SER A 6 -5.91 16.12 5.71
C SER A 6 -5.33 16.87 6.92
N HIS A 7 -4.02 17.09 6.93
CA HIS A 7 -3.28 17.79 7.97
C HIS A 7 -2.25 18.71 7.30
N ASP A 8 -1.74 19.71 8.03
CA ASP A 8 -0.63 20.57 7.61
C ASP A 8 0.67 19.74 7.48
N ALA A 9 0.75 18.90 6.46
CA ALA A 9 1.86 17.99 6.24
C ALA A 9 2.98 18.70 5.48
N LYS A 10 4.22 18.50 5.94
CA LYS A 10 5.48 18.98 5.35
C LYS A 10 5.82 18.32 4.01
N ALA A 11 4.85 18.13 3.10
CA ALA A 11 5.09 17.61 1.75
C ALA A 11 5.95 18.54 0.87
N GLY A 12 6.36 19.71 1.40
CA GLY A 12 7.18 20.68 0.71
C GLY A 12 8.54 20.14 0.27
N GLU A 13 9.18 19.23 1.01
CA GLU A 13 10.57 18.83 0.73
C GLU A 13 10.70 17.82 -0.42
N CYS A 14 9.86 16.77 -0.45
CA CYS A 14 9.87 15.79 -1.55
C CYS A 14 9.39 16.41 -2.89
N VAL A 15 8.42 17.33 -2.82
CA VAL A 15 7.82 17.98 -3.99
C VAL A 15 8.66 19.16 -4.50
N ALA A 16 9.46 19.83 -3.66
CA ALA A 16 10.32 20.94 -4.08
C ALA A 16 11.33 20.51 -5.14
N GLY A 17 12.04 19.39 -4.92
CA GLY A 17 13.02 18.88 -5.90
C GLY A 17 12.39 18.40 -7.21
N LEU A 18 11.11 18.03 -7.20
CA LEU A 18 10.37 17.61 -8.40
C LEU A 18 10.06 18.79 -9.32
N LYS A 19 9.74 19.97 -8.79
CA LYS A 19 9.53 21.17 -9.62
C LYS A 19 10.79 21.58 -10.36
N ASP A 20 11.95 21.46 -9.70
CA ASP A 20 13.24 21.84 -10.29
C ASP A 20 13.70 20.89 -11.41
N VAL A 21 13.29 19.61 -11.36
CA VAL A 21 13.62 18.64 -12.41
C VAL A 21 12.56 18.59 -13.50
N LEU A 22 11.32 18.96 -13.19
CA LEU A 22 10.22 19.09 -14.14
C LEU A 22 10.14 20.50 -14.73
N GLN A 23 11.23 21.28 -14.69
CA GLN A 23 11.29 22.71 -15.09
C GLN A 23 10.74 23.01 -16.51
N ASP A 24 10.65 22.02 -17.40
CA ASP A 24 10.03 22.13 -18.73
C ASP A 24 8.80 21.21 -18.94
N SER A 25 8.40 20.44 -17.94
CA SER A 25 7.27 19.52 -18.01
C SER A 25 6.01 20.19 -17.48
N ALA A 26 4.85 19.94 -18.11
CA ALA A 26 3.52 20.43 -17.71
C ALA A 26 3.01 19.86 -16.35
N ALA A 27 3.88 19.71 -15.36
CA ALA A 27 3.59 19.15 -14.06
C ALA A 27 2.93 20.20 -13.15
N THR A 28 1.60 20.28 -13.19
CA THR A 28 0.84 21.16 -12.30
C THR A 28 0.79 20.57 -10.89
N LEU A 29 1.26 21.30 -9.87
CA LEU A 29 1.02 20.96 -8.47
C LEU A 29 -0.36 21.50 -8.02
N ILE A 30 -1.25 20.63 -7.57
CA ILE A 30 -2.55 21.03 -6.99
C ILE A 30 -2.60 20.57 -5.54
N ASN A 31 -2.68 21.51 -4.60
CA ASN A 31 -2.93 21.21 -3.19
C ASN A 31 -4.44 21.22 -2.93
N VAL A 32 -4.99 20.11 -2.45
CA VAL A 32 -6.40 20.03 -2.02
C VAL A 32 -6.43 19.54 -0.58
N ASN A 33 -7.10 20.30 0.28
CA ASN A 33 -7.48 19.85 1.60
C ASN A 33 -8.79 19.08 1.49
N VAL A 34 -8.78 17.81 1.90
CA VAL A 34 -9.96 16.93 1.75
C VAL A 34 -11.14 17.41 2.60
N ASN A 35 -10.90 18.18 3.66
CA ASN A 35 -11.97 18.74 4.50
C ASN A 35 -12.74 19.87 3.81
N ASP A 36 -12.16 20.48 2.76
CA ASP A 36 -12.79 21.53 1.97
C ASP A 36 -13.61 20.95 0.79
N VAL A 37 -13.55 19.63 0.59
CA VAL A 37 -14.27 18.94 -0.48
C VAL A 37 -15.71 18.69 -0.02
N HIS A 38 -16.67 19.11 -0.85
CA HIS A 38 -18.08 18.93 -0.53
C HIS A 38 -18.41 17.44 -0.29
N PRO A 39 -19.09 17.07 0.81
CA PRO A 39 -19.33 15.66 1.18
C PRO A 39 -20.03 14.84 0.09
N SER A 40 -20.85 15.46 -0.77
CA SER A 40 -21.52 14.76 -1.87
C SER A 40 -20.60 14.24 -2.97
N TRP A 41 -19.33 14.65 -2.98
CA TRP A 41 -18.33 14.13 -3.93
C TRP A 41 -17.79 12.78 -3.50
N GLN A 42 -17.92 12.45 -2.21
CA GLN A 42 -17.53 11.16 -1.69
C GLN A 42 -18.55 10.10 -2.16
N PRO A 43 -18.13 9.11 -2.98
CA PRO A 43 -19.05 8.08 -3.45
C PRO A 43 -19.61 7.30 -2.27
N SER A 44 -20.94 7.18 -2.22
CA SER A 44 -21.63 6.29 -1.28
C SER A 44 -21.46 4.86 -1.78
N PHE A 45 -20.45 4.15 -1.28
CA PHE A 45 -20.35 2.73 -1.54
C PHE A 45 -21.21 1.95 -0.56
N GLU A 46 -22.15 1.17 -1.06
CA GLU A 46 -22.93 0.23 -0.24
C GLU A 46 -22.01 -0.78 0.49
N SER A 47 -20.86 -1.12 -0.12
CA SER A 47 -19.80 -1.94 0.48
C SER A 47 -19.08 -1.29 1.67
N ALA A 48 -19.16 0.04 1.81
CA ALA A 48 -18.62 0.78 2.97
C ALA A 48 -19.46 0.61 4.24
N ILE A 49 -20.69 0.09 4.12
CA ILE A 49 -21.68 0.06 5.21
C ILE A 49 -21.54 -1.21 6.07
N HIS A 50 -20.73 -2.19 5.64
CA HIS A 50 -20.57 -3.46 6.35
C HIS A 50 -19.78 -3.31 7.66
N GLU A 51 -20.04 -4.19 8.64
CA GLU A 51 -19.30 -4.26 9.93
C GLU A 51 -17.78 -4.36 9.72
N LEU A 52 -17.37 -5.03 8.65
CA LEU A 52 -15.97 -5.32 8.30
C LEU A 52 -15.15 -4.06 7.99
N THR A 53 -15.78 -2.96 7.58
CA THR A 53 -15.09 -1.70 7.26
C THR A 53 -15.15 -0.70 8.41
N LYS A 54 -15.98 -0.95 9.46
CA LYS A 54 -16.18 -0.02 10.58
C LYS A 54 -14.89 0.45 11.23
N PRO A 55 -13.90 -0.42 11.54
CA PRO A 55 -12.65 0.01 12.15
C PRO A 55 -11.87 0.99 11.27
N HIS A 56 -12.05 0.91 9.96
CA HIS A 56 -11.37 1.72 8.96
C HIS A 56 -12.13 2.98 8.51
N ARG A 57 -13.39 3.18 8.93
CA ARG A 57 -14.22 4.34 8.52
C ARG A 57 -13.66 5.69 8.93
N ALA A 58 -12.84 5.72 9.99
CA ALA A 58 -12.17 6.94 10.42
C ALA A 58 -11.05 7.36 9.45
N SER A 59 -10.54 6.44 8.62
CA SER A 59 -9.54 6.73 7.60
C SER A 59 -10.20 7.29 6.34
N ASN A 60 -9.72 8.44 5.89
CA ASN A 60 -10.08 9.04 4.61
C ASN A 60 -9.07 8.70 3.50
N LEU A 61 -8.16 7.75 3.72
CA LEU A 61 -7.06 7.45 2.79
C LEU A 61 -7.57 6.98 1.42
N SER A 62 -8.45 5.97 1.38
CA SER A 62 -9.06 5.47 0.15
C SER A 62 -9.79 6.58 -0.63
N TRP A 63 -10.43 7.50 0.11
CA TRP A 63 -11.11 8.65 -0.49
C TRP A 63 -10.14 9.66 -1.08
N LYS A 64 -9.08 10.05 -0.36
CA LYS A 64 -8.02 10.92 -0.90
C LYS A 64 -7.44 10.32 -2.18
N ARG A 65 -7.13 9.01 -2.18
CA ARG A 65 -6.54 8.35 -3.35
C ARG A 65 -7.49 8.33 -4.54
N THR A 66 -8.75 7.99 -4.28
CA THR A 66 -9.84 8.05 -5.26
C THR A 66 -10.05 9.45 -5.84
N LEU A 67 -10.17 10.46 -4.99
CA LEU A 67 -10.36 11.85 -5.40
C LEU A 67 -9.19 12.33 -6.26
N ARG A 68 -7.95 11.93 -5.93
CA ARG A 68 -6.78 12.23 -6.76
C ARG A 68 -6.94 11.71 -8.18
N GLN A 69 -7.38 10.45 -8.30
CA GLN A 69 -7.59 9.81 -9.60
C GLN A 69 -8.74 10.45 -10.37
N MET A 70 -9.86 10.79 -9.70
CA MET A 70 -10.99 11.51 -10.30
C MET A 70 -10.56 12.85 -10.89
N LEU A 71 -9.81 13.64 -10.13
CA LEU A 71 -9.27 14.91 -10.59
C LEU A 71 -8.30 14.71 -11.76
N ALA A 72 -7.42 13.71 -11.69
CA ALA A 72 -6.48 13.42 -12.77
C ALA A 72 -7.21 13.05 -14.08
N VAL A 73 -8.26 12.23 -14.02
CA VAL A 73 -9.12 11.95 -15.19
C VAL A 73 -9.78 13.22 -15.70
N ARG A 74 -10.39 14.01 -14.81
CA ARG A 74 -11.14 15.20 -15.21
C ARG A 74 -10.25 16.28 -15.85
N LEU A 75 -9.00 16.37 -15.42
CA LEU A 75 -7.98 17.29 -15.92
C LEU A 75 -7.20 16.73 -17.13
N GLY A 76 -7.51 15.52 -17.59
CA GLY A 76 -6.86 14.91 -18.75
C GLY A 76 -5.39 14.51 -18.50
N TRP A 77 -5.02 14.24 -17.25
CA TRP A 77 -3.67 13.80 -16.92
C TRP A 77 -3.47 12.34 -17.28
N LYS A 78 -2.26 11.98 -17.72
CA LYS A 78 -1.89 10.60 -18.07
C LYS A 78 -1.40 9.78 -16.88
N PHE A 79 -0.79 10.45 -15.90
CA PHE A 79 -0.18 9.79 -14.74
C PHE A 79 -0.48 10.56 -13.47
N VAL A 80 -0.58 9.84 -12.35
CA VAL A 80 -0.71 10.39 -11.01
C VAL A 80 0.28 9.71 -10.09
N LEU A 81 1.06 10.52 -9.36
CA LEU A 81 1.98 10.05 -8.33
C LEU A 81 1.31 10.18 -6.96
N PHE A 82 1.31 9.11 -6.18
CA PHE A 82 0.96 9.03 -4.75
C PHE A 82 2.25 8.97 -3.94
N VAL A 83 2.35 9.79 -2.90
CA VAL A 83 3.44 9.77 -1.92
C VAL A 83 2.83 10.17 -0.57
N ASP A 84 2.97 9.32 0.44
CA ASP A 84 2.54 9.61 1.80
C ASP A 84 3.55 10.53 2.51
N ASP A 85 3.13 11.24 3.56
CA ASP A 85 3.91 12.30 4.23
C ASP A 85 4.97 11.78 5.21
N ASP A 86 5.00 10.47 5.41
CA ASP A 86 6.00 9.73 6.18
C ASP A 86 7.02 9.00 5.31
N ILE A 87 6.96 9.18 3.98
CA ILE A 87 7.87 8.59 3.02
C ILE A 87 9.00 9.55 2.64
N THR A 88 10.22 9.01 2.62
CA THR A 88 11.44 9.72 2.22
C THR A 88 12.27 8.87 1.24
N PRO A 89 13.09 9.47 0.36
CA PRO A 89 13.97 8.71 -0.52
C PRO A 89 14.95 7.82 0.26
N ALA A 90 15.03 6.55 -0.12
CA ALA A 90 16.03 5.59 0.31
C ALA A 90 16.24 4.53 -0.79
N THR A 91 17.47 4.07 -1.01
CA THR A 91 17.76 3.14 -2.10
C THR A 91 17.77 1.70 -1.62
N ASP A 92 17.33 0.78 -2.48
CA ASP A 92 17.50 -0.67 -2.32
C ASP A 92 18.82 -1.18 -2.92
N GLY A 93 19.75 -0.27 -3.22
CA GLY A 93 20.98 -0.53 -3.97
C GLY A 93 20.86 -0.26 -5.46
N SER A 94 19.66 0.12 -5.97
CA SER A 94 19.45 0.44 -7.38
C SER A 94 18.94 1.87 -7.62
N ARG A 95 17.69 2.14 -7.27
CA ARG A 95 16.97 3.40 -7.55
C ARG A 95 16.17 3.83 -6.33
N THR A 96 15.69 5.06 -6.32
CA THR A 96 14.78 5.56 -5.27
C THR A 96 13.78 6.57 -5.83
N LEU A 97 13.01 7.23 -4.98
CA LEU A 97 12.07 8.28 -5.38
C LEU A 97 12.76 9.64 -5.53
N LEU A 98 13.88 9.67 -6.28
CA LEU A 98 14.50 10.91 -6.74
C LEU A 98 13.87 11.35 -8.07
N PRO A 99 13.91 12.64 -8.43
CA PRO A 99 13.26 13.11 -9.65
C PRO A 99 13.77 12.43 -10.95
N SER A 100 15.06 12.11 -11.05
CA SER A 100 15.63 11.39 -12.21
C SER A 100 15.07 9.98 -12.34
N ASP A 101 14.88 9.28 -11.24
CA ASP A 101 14.32 7.92 -11.20
C ASP A 101 12.81 7.93 -11.47
N LEU A 102 12.10 8.98 -11.02
CA LEU A 102 10.71 9.19 -11.40
C LEU A 102 10.55 9.44 -12.90
N LEU A 103 11.44 10.26 -13.50
CA LEU A 103 11.44 10.47 -14.95
C LEU A 103 11.70 9.15 -15.69
N TYR A 104 12.64 8.33 -15.22
CA TYR A 104 12.88 7.00 -15.77
C TYR A 104 11.62 6.12 -15.72
N ALA A 105 10.92 6.10 -14.58
CA ALA A 105 9.66 5.37 -14.45
C ALA A 105 8.57 5.90 -15.40
N LEU A 106 8.45 7.22 -15.54
CA LEU A 106 7.52 7.85 -16.49
C LEU A 106 7.82 7.46 -17.94
N TYR A 107 9.09 7.50 -18.35
CA TYR A 107 9.49 7.06 -19.69
C TYR A 107 9.20 5.56 -19.91
N ALA A 108 9.54 4.71 -18.94
CA ALA A 108 9.24 3.28 -19.03
C ALA A 108 7.73 3.02 -19.20
N MET A 109 6.89 3.75 -18.46
CA MET A 109 5.43 3.69 -18.65
C MET A 109 5.00 4.26 -20.00
N GLN A 110 5.61 5.34 -20.51
CA GLN A 110 5.26 5.86 -21.84
C GLN A 110 5.55 4.87 -22.97
N GLU A 111 6.64 4.12 -22.84
CA GLU A 111 7.06 3.12 -23.85
C GLU A 111 6.32 1.78 -23.71
N ASP A 112 5.83 1.45 -22.51
CA ASP A 112 5.11 0.21 -22.23
C ASP A 112 3.66 0.48 -21.81
N ASP A 113 2.74 0.34 -22.76
CA ASP A 113 1.30 0.49 -22.51
C ASP A 113 0.73 -0.60 -21.60
N ASP A 114 1.40 -1.75 -21.42
CA ASP A 114 0.99 -2.75 -20.45
C ASP A 114 1.34 -2.31 -19.01
N LEU A 115 2.39 -1.51 -18.83
CA LEU A 115 2.82 -1.04 -17.50
C LEU A 115 1.85 0.00 -16.94
N GLN A 116 1.07 -0.39 -15.94
CA GLN A 116 0.03 0.45 -15.35
C GLN A 116 0.47 1.14 -14.07
N ILE A 117 1.34 0.49 -13.28
CA ILE A 117 1.73 0.96 -11.96
C ILE A 117 3.22 0.73 -11.73
N VAL A 118 3.91 1.75 -11.23
CA VAL A 118 5.27 1.64 -10.70
C VAL A 118 5.23 2.02 -9.23
N GLY A 119 5.69 1.14 -8.35
CA GLY A 119 5.72 1.40 -6.91
C GLY A 119 7.13 1.36 -6.32
N TRP A 120 7.33 2.08 -5.22
CA TRP A 120 8.55 2.07 -4.44
C TRP A 120 8.25 1.49 -3.05
N PRO A 121 8.60 0.21 -2.79
CA PRO A 121 8.40 -0.39 -1.48
C PRO A 121 9.31 0.27 -0.42
N SER A 122 8.84 0.29 0.83
CA SER A 122 9.66 0.73 1.95
C SER A 122 10.67 -0.36 2.35
N VAL A 123 11.96 -0.08 2.15
CA VAL A 123 13.04 -1.08 2.33
C VAL A 123 13.76 -0.99 3.66
N ASP A 124 13.68 0.15 4.35
CA ASP A 124 14.36 0.36 5.64
C ASP A 124 13.44 0.09 6.84
N PHE A 125 12.22 0.63 6.82
CA PHE A 125 11.18 0.33 7.80
C PHE A 125 9.96 -0.21 7.07
N HIS A 126 9.77 -1.52 7.13
CA HIS A 126 8.82 -2.22 6.29
C HIS A 126 7.37 -1.78 6.54
N ASP A 127 6.66 -1.45 5.46
CA ASP A 127 5.24 -1.07 5.45
C ASP A 127 4.37 -2.34 5.41
N ASN A 128 4.32 -3.09 6.51
CA ASN A 128 3.48 -4.29 6.62
C ASN A 128 2.49 -4.16 7.78
N SER A 129 1.46 -5.02 7.74
CA SER A 129 0.53 -5.20 8.83
C SER A 129 1.21 -5.63 10.13
N VAL A 130 0.47 -5.55 11.25
CA VAL A 130 0.89 -6.10 12.54
C VAL A 130 1.38 -7.55 12.42
N VAL A 131 0.71 -8.38 11.63
CA VAL A 131 1.06 -9.79 11.43
C VAL A 131 2.36 -9.93 10.63
N GLY A 132 2.56 -9.11 9.59
CA GLY A 132 3.82 -9.08 8.86
C GLY A 132 5.01 -8.69 9.75
N HIS A 133 4.83 -7.74 10.69
CA HIS A 133 5.86 -7.45 11.70
C HIS A 133 6.06 -8.59 12.68
N ALA A 134 4.99 -9.26 13.12
CA ALA A 134 5.08 -10.39 14.04
C ALA A 134 5.85 -11.58 13.44
N ARG A 135 5.63 -11.87 12.14
CA ARG A 135 6.40 -12.86 11.37
C ARG A 135 7.89 -12.57 11.42
N ARG A 136 8.30 -11.32 11.21
CA ARG A 136 9.72 -10.92 11.29
C ARG A 136 10.30 -11.09 12.68
N VAL A 137 9.53 -10.77 13.73
CA VAL A 137 9.99 -10.92 15.12
C VAL A 137 10.33 -12.36 15.46
N ILE A 138 9.61 -13.33 14.90
CA ILE A 138 9.89 -14.76 15.09
C ILE A 138 10.85 -15.35 14.04
N GLY A 139 11.49 -14.49 13.22
CA GLY A 139 12.48 -14.91 12.22
C GLY A 139 11.91 -15.50 10.93
N LEU A 140 10.59 -15.40 10.69
CA LEU A 140 10.01 -15.83 9.43
C LEU A 140 10.28 -14.80 8.32
N PRO A 141 10.49 -15.26 7.06
CA PRO A 141 10.58 -14.37 5.90
C PRO A 141 9.30 -13.54 5.74
N GLN A 142 9.52 -12.24 5.46
CA GLN A 142 8.47 -11.30 5.12
C GLN A 142 9.03 -10.21 4.22
N ASP A 143 8.56 -10.16 2.97
CA ASP A 143 8.92 -9.11 2.02
C ASP A 143 7.94 -7.92 2.11
N VAL A 144 8.27 -6.84 1.41
CA VAL A 144 7.41 -5.65 1.22
C VAL A 144 7.01 -5.57 -0.24
N PHE A 145 5.71 -5.69 -0.47
CA PHE A 145 5.14 -5.46 -1.78
C PHE A 145 5.14 -3.96 -2.12
N ILE A 146 4.97 -3.60 -3.39
CA ILE A 146 4.69 -2.20 -3.72
C ILE A 146 3.40 -1.76 -3.01
N THR A 147 3.38 -0.55 -2.43
CA THR A 147 2.21 -0.01 -1.72
C THR A 147 1.86 1.38 -2.24
N GLY A 148 0.68 1.87 -1.87
CA GLY A 148 0.23 3.22 -2.21
C GLY A 148 0.98 4.32 -1.47
N SER A 149 1.92 3.98 -0.58
CA SER A 149 2.78 4.92 0.14
C SER A 149 3.72 5.68 -0.80
N ALA A 150 4.17 5.03 -1.89
CA ALA A 150 4.87 5.66 -3.00
C ALA A 150 4.55 4.91 -4.30
N MET A 151 3.67 5.47 -5.12
CA MET A 151 3.12 4.79 -6.29
C MET A 151 2.81 5.76 -7.44
N LEU A 152 3.36 5.48 -8.62
CA LEU A 152 3.00 6.12 -9.88
C LEU A 152 1.95 5.25 -10.59
N LEU A 153 0.81 5.84 -10.92
CA LEU A 153 -0.34 5.16 -11.53
C LEU A 153 -0.66 5.79 -12.88
N ARG A 154 -0.88 4.96 -13.90
CA ARG A 154 -1.48 5.36 -15.18
C ARG A 154 -2.95 5.69 -14.99
N VAL A 155 -3.35 6.83 -15.52
CA VAL A 155 -4.73 7.29 -15.56
C VAL A 155 -5.33 6.83 -16.89
N THR A 156 -6.35 5.99 -16.82
CA THR A 156 -7.10 5.52 -18.01
C THR A 156 -8.46 6.21 -18.07
N GLY A 157 -9.13 6.12 -19.23
CA GLY A 157 -10.50 6.64 -19.40
C GLY A 157 -11.55 5.93 -18.54
N HIS A 158 -11.21 4.76 -17.98
CA HIS A 158 -12.06 4.02 -17.05
C HIS A 158 -11.65 4.32 -15.61
N MET A 159 -12.55 4.96 -14.86
CA MET A 159 -12.36 5.23 -13.44
C MET A 159 -12.49 3.95 -12.63
N SER A 160 -11.36 3.46 -12.10
CA SER A 160 -11.33 2.47 -11.02
C SER A 160 -11.15 3.19 -9.68
N PHE A 161 -11.82 2.70 -8.64
CA PHE A 161 -11.79 3.30 -7.30
C PHE A 161 -10.87 2.52 -6.37
N PHE A 162 -10.33 3.19 -5.36
CA PHE A 162 -9.74 2.50 -4.21
C PHE A 162 -10.89 2.04 -3.29
N PRO A 163 -11.01 0.74 -2.96
CA PRO A 163 -12.07 0.25 -2.09
C PRO A 163 -12.13 1.03 -0.78
N PHE A 164 -13.33 1.45 -0.41
CA PHE A 164 -13.49 2.41 0.66
C PHE A 164 -13.39 1.77 2.05
N SER A 165 -12.65 2.42 2.96
CA SER A 165 -12.53 2.03 4.38
C SER A 165 -12.05 0.59 4.58
N MET A 166 -10.93 0.24 3.97
CA MET A 166 -10.28 -1.05 4.16
C MET A 166 -8.77 -0.87 4.11
N TYR A 167 -8.04 -1.57 4.98
CA TYR A 167 -6.59 -1.64 4.92
C TYR A 167 -6.15 -2.28 3.60
N ASN A 168 -5.00 -1.90 3.06
CA ASN A 168 -4.49 -2.35 1.76
C ASN A 168 -5.47 -2.09 0.61
N GLU A 169 -6.22 -0.98 0.63
CA GLU A 169 -7.08 -0.60 -0.49
C GLU A 169 -6.30 -0.37 -1.79
N ASP A 170 -5.02 -0.04 -1.67
CA ASP A 170 -4.06 0.04 -2.77
C ASP A 170 -3.74 -1.34 -3.36
N TRP A 171 -3.53 -2.38 -2.56
CA TRP A 171 -3.34 -3.75 -3.06
C TRP A 171 -4.55 -4.18 -3.86
N LEU A 172 -5.76 -3.95 -3.36
CA LEU A 172 -6.98 -4.31 -4.09
C LEU A 172 -7.12 -3.52 -5.39
N ARG A 173 -6.74 -2.25 -5.39
CA ARG A 173 -6.66 -1.44 -6.63
C ARG A 173 -5.65 -2.03 -7.61
N MET A 174 -4.48 -2.47 -7.14
CA MET A 174 -3.42 -3.09 -7.94
C MET A 174 -3.84 -4.45 -8.49
N ILE A 175 -4.42 -5.32 -7.66
CA ILE A 175 -4.98 -6.61 -8.07
C ILE A 175 -6.02 -6.41 -9.16
N GLY A 176 -6.95 -5.46 -9.00
CA GLY A 176 -7.92 -5.11 -10.03
C GLY A 176 -7.27 -4.64 -11.34
N THR A 177 -6.18 -3.87 -11.25
CA THR A 177 -5.38 -3.47 -12.43
C THR A 177 -4.78 -4.69 -13.13
N VAL A 178 -4.12 -5.58 -12.37
CA VAL A 178 -3.47 -6.76 -12.92
C VAL A 178 -4.49 -7.71 -13.54
N ALA A 179 -5.62 -7.93 -12.87
CA ALA A 179 -6.73 -8.76 -13.33
C ALA A 179 -7.33 -8.28 -14.66
N GLY A 180 -7.42 -6.95 -14.82
CA GLY A 180 -7.98 -6.33 -16.01
C GLY A 180 -6.96 -6.07 -17.13
N ALA A 181 -5.66 -6.29 -16.87
CA ALA A 181 -4.61 -6.00 -17.83
C ALA A 181 -4.54 -7.07 -18.94
N PRO A 182 -4.28 -6.69 -20.20
CA PRO A 182 -4.01 -7.64 -21.28
C PRO A 182 -2.83 -8.57 -20.96
N ASN A 183 -1.81 -8.03 -20.28
CA ASN A 183 -0.65 -8.76 -19.81
C ASN A 183 -0.44 -8.57 -18.29
N PRO A 184 -1.05 -9.41 -17.44
CA PRO A 184 -0.98 -9.31 -15.98
C PRO A 184 0.46 -9.21 -15.43
N ARG A 185 1.41 -9.93 -16.05
CA ARG A 185 2.81 -9.98 -15.58
C ARG A 185 3.60 -8.70 -15.86
N ARG A 186 3.10 -7.82 -16.72
CA ARG A 186 3.74 -6.54 -17.07
C ARG A 186 3.03 -5.34 -16.46
N ALA A 187 1.90 -5.54 -15.77
CA ALA A 187 1.06 -4.45 -15.27
C ALA A 187 1.70 -3.66 -14.12
N LEU A 188 2.58 -4.29 -13.34
CA LEU A 188 3.24 -3.71 -12.18
C LEU A 188 4.76 -3.77 -12.33
N ALA A 189 5.46 -2.74 -11.86
CA ALA A 189 6.91 -2.76 -11.72
C ALA A 189 7.37 -2.09 -10.43
N ARG A 190 8.58 -2.45 -9.98
CA ARG A 190 9.27 -1.81 -8.86
C ARG A 190 10.18 -0.69 -9.37
N GLY A 191 10.04 0.50 -8.81
CA GLY A 191 10.81 1.70 -9.18
C GLY A 191 12.10 1.91 -8.38
N GLY A 192 12.41 1.05 -7.41
CA GLY A 192 13.52 1.18 -6.48
C GLY A 192 13.07 0.94 -5.04
N GLY A 193 13.59 1.71 -4.09
CA GLY A 193 13.14 1.72 -2.69
C GLY A 193 12.72 3.11 -2.21
N VAL A 194 12.09 3.14 -1.04
CA VAL A 194 11.91 4.33 -0.19
C VAL A 194 12.09 3.94 1.28
N ARG A 195 12.06 4.92 2.18
CA ARG A 195 12.01 4.73 3.62
C ARG A 195 10.74 5.34 4.18
N GLN A 196 10.03 4.54 4.97
CA GLN A 196 8.98 4.99 5.86
C GLN A 196 9.52 5.44 7.22
N ARG A 197 8.93 6.48 7.79
CA ARG A 197 9.21 6.92 9.16
C ARG A 197 8.87 5.79 10.14
N PRO A 198 9.77 5.42 11.07
CA PRO A 198 9.47 4.40 12.07
C PRO A 198 8.24 4.76 12.92
N TYR A 199 7.47 3.74 13.27
CA TYR A 199 6.30 3.83 14.16
C TYR A 199 6.18 2.54 14.99
N ASP A 200 5.27 2.50 15.97
CA ASP A 200 4.99 1.28 16.73
C ASP A 200 4.04 0.34 15.95
N PRO A 201 4.52 -0.81 15.45
CA PRO A 201 3.70 -1.68 14.63
C PRO A 201 2.72 -2.54 15.42
N PHE A 202 2.84 -2.65 16.76
CA PHE A 202 2.08 -3.62 17.57
C PHE A 202 0.89 -3.01 18.32
N ARG A 203 0.35 -1.88 17.84
CA ARG A 203 -0.80 -1.22 18.46
C ARG A 203 -2.09 -2.04 18.27
N VAL A 204 -2.82 -2.31 19.36
CA VAL A 204 -4.09 -3.08 19.30
C VAL A 204 -5.11 -2.50 18.31
N PRO A 205 -5.39 -1.18 18.27
CA PRO A 205 -6.32 -0.63 17.28
C PRO A 205 -5.87 -0.89 15.84
N ARG A 206 -4.56 -0.91 15.59
CA ARG A 206 -3.99 -1.20 14.27
C ARG A 206 -4.28 -2.65 13.86
N ALA A 207 -3.99 -3.62 14.74
CA ALA A 207 -4.26 -5.04 14.47
C ALA A 207 -5.74 -5.30 14.13
N GLN A 208 -6.67 -4.70 14.89
CA GLN A 208 -8.11 -4.83 14.66
C GLN A 208 -8.55 -4.24 13.32
N CYS A 209 -7.93 -3.13 12.93
CA CYS A 209 -8.22 -2.46 11.68
C CYS A 209 -7.68 -3.25 10.48
N GLU A 210 -6.43 -3.70 10.54
CA GLU A 210 -5.69 -4.22 9.39
C GLU A 210 -6.12 -5.62 8.96
N GLU A 211 -6.50 -6.48 9.90
CA GLU A 211 -6.64 -7.92 9.65
C GLU A 211 -7.61 -8.28 8.51
N VAL A 212 -8.74 -7.58 8.40
CA VAL A 212 -9.71 -7.86 7.33
C VAL A 212 -9.11 -7.53 5.96
N GLY A 213 -8.43 -6.38 5.85
CA GLY A 213 -7.81 -5.95 4.59
C GLY A 213 -6.61 -6.81 4.23
N GLU A 214 -5.81 -7.22 5.22
CA GLU A 214 -4.69 -8.15 5.02
C GLU A 214 -5.20 -9.52 4.53
N LEU A 215 -6.22 -10.09 5.17
CA LEU A 215 -6.81 -11.38 4.79
C LEU A 215 -7.33 -11.35 3.34
N ILE A 216 -8.03 -10.30 2.95
CA ILE A 216 -8.55 -10.15 1.59
C ILE A 216 -7.39 -9.92 0.61
N GLY A 217 -6.42 -9.07 0.97
CA GLY A 217 -5.25 -8.75 0.16
C GLY A 217 -4.38 -9.97 -0.12
N GLU A 218 -3.89 -10.64 0.92
CA GLU A 218 -3.10 -11.88 0.82
C GLU A 218 -3.88 -12.97 0.08
N GLY A 219 -5.16 -13.17 0.44
CA GLY A 219 -6.01 -14.14 -0.23
C GLY A 219 -6.12 -13.89 -1.73
N LEU A 220 -6.32 -12.64 -2.17
CA LEU A 220 -6.41 -12.35 -3.59
C LEU A 220 -5.04 -12.37 -4.30
N MET A 221 -3.96 -12.00 -3.61
CA MET A 221 -2.60 -12.08 -4.14
C MET A 221 -2.17 -13.53 -4.38
N ASN A 222 -2.44 -14.44 -3.45
CA ASN A 222 -2.16 -15.86 -3.61
C ASN A 222 -2.90 -16.44 -4.83
N LEU A 223 -4.18 -16.09 -4.99
CA LEU A 223 -4.95 -16.51 -6.16
C LEU A 223 -4.37 -15.94 -7.47
N LEU A 224 -3.89 -14.71 -7.43
CA LEU A 224 -3.25 -14.07 -8.58
C LEU A 224 -1.94 -14.75 -8.96
N GLU A 225 -1.14 -15.15 -7.97
CA GLU A 225 0.11 -15.90 -8.17
C GLU A 225 -0.15 -17.29 -8.76
N ASP A 226 -1.12 -18.02 -8.20
CA ASP A 226 -1.47 -19.37 -8.62
C ASP A 226 -2.11 -19.42 -10.01
N GLU A 227 -3.01 -18.48 -10.33
CA GLU A 227 -3.88 -18.55 -11.52
C GLU A 227 -3.57 -17.49 -12.60
N GLY A 228 -2.61 -16.59 -12.36
CA GLY A 228 -2.11 -15.65 -13.37
C GLY A 228 -3.13 -14.62 -13.86
N GLY A 229 -4.11 -14.27 -13.04
CA GLY A 229 -5.08 -13.18 -13.30
C GLY A 229 -6.32 -13.58 -14.09
N LYS A 230 -6.50 -14.84 -14.47
CA LYS A 230 -7.72 -15.30 -15.16
C LYS A 230 -8.87 -15.47 -14.17
N ALA A 231 -9.77 -14.48 -14.18
CA ALA A 231 -11.10 -14.45 -13.54
C ALA A 231 -11.17 -14.89 -12.07
N PHE A 232 -10.95 -13.92 -11.17
CA PHE A 232 -11.38 -13.99 -9.77
C PHE A 232 -12.86 -14.41 -9.60
N ALA A 233 -13.71 -13.98 -10.54
CA ALA A 233 -15.13 -14.28 -10.58
C ALA A 233 -15.38 -15.79 -10.77
N GLY A 234 -15.90 -16.45 -9.73
CA GLY A 234 -16.19 -17.89 -9.71
C GLY A 234 -15.14 -18.75 -8.97
N ARG A 235 -14.09 -18.13 -8.41
CA ARG A 235 -13.04 -18.81 -7.63
C ARG A 235 -12.95 -18.34 -6.18
N THR A 236 -13.42 -17.13 -5.90
CA THR A 236 -13.54 -16.59 -4.54
C THR A 236 -14.87 -16.98 -3.89
N ASP A 237 -15.23 -18.26 -3.92
CA ASP A 237 -16.45 -18.75 -3.29
C ASP A 237 -16.31 -18.86 -1.75
N ALA A 238 -17.38 -19.24 -1.06
CA ALA A 238 -17.35 -19.38 0.39
C ALA A 238 -16.34 -20.44 0.87
N ALA A 239 -16.07 -21.48 0.07
CA ALA A 239 -15.13 -22.52 0.42
C ALA A 239 -13.68 -22.03 0.32
N TYR A 240 -13.38 -21.21 -0.69
CA TYR A 240 -12.10 -20.51 -0.82
C TYR A 240 -11.80 -19.66 0.41
N TRP A 241 -12.70 -18.73 0.75
CA TRP A 241 -12.50 -17.84 1.89
C TRP A 241 -12.42 -18.59 3.22
N LYS A 242 -13.16 -19.70 3.38
CA LYS A 242 -13.04 -20.55 4.56
C LYS A 242 -11.64 -21.15 4.69
N ARG A 243 -10.99 -21.56 3.59
CA ARG A 243 -9.59 -22.05 3.62
C ARG A 243 -8.63 -20.94 4.00
N VAL A 244 -8.72 -19.76 3.35
CA VAL A 244 -7.89 -18.60 3.67
C VAL A 244 -7.97 -18.24 5.15
N ILE A 245 -9.17 -18.25 5.74
CA ILE A 245 -9.36 -17.97 7.17
C ILE A 245 -8.72 -19.05 8.06
N VAL A 246 -8.83 -20.33 7.70
CA VAL A 246 -8.22 -21.42 8.46
C VAL A 246 -6.70 -21.33 8.42
N GLU A 247 -6.12 -21.11 7.24
CA GLU A 247 -4.68 -20.94 7.05
C GLU A 247 -4.17 -19.70 7.80
N ARG A 248 -4.90 -18.60 7.75
CA ARG A 248 -4.57 -17.38 8.49
C ARG A 248 -4.57 -17.62 10.01
N ARG A 249 -5.54 -18.37 10.55
CA ARG A 249 -5.58 -18.72 11.97
C ARG A 249 -4.41 -19.60 12.39
N ALA A 250 -4.09 -20.63 11.60
CA ALA A 250 -2.96 -21.50 11.85
C ALA A 250 -1.64 -20.69 11.89
N LEU A 251 -1.44 -19.78 10.93
CA LEU A 251 -0.29 -18.86 10.94
C LEU A 251 -0.23 -18.01 12.22
N LEU A 252 -1.36 -17.46 12.68
CA LEU A 252 -1.40 -16.66 13.90
C LEU A 252 -1.07 -17.50 15.15
N GLU A 253 -1.57 -18.74 15.22
CA GLU A 253 -1.25 -19.70 16.28
C GLU A 253 0.25 -20.03 16.29
N ASP A 254 0.83 -20.34 15.12
CA ASP A 254 2.27 -20.59 14.97
C ASP A 254 3.12 -19.41 15.44
N ILE A 255 2.70 -18.17 15.11
CA ILE A 255 3.39 -16.95 15.56
C ILE A 255 3.33 -16.81 17.08
N ILE A 256 2.18 -17.05 17.68
CA ILE A 256 1.98 -16.97 19.14
C ILE A 256 2.83 -18.02 19.85
N GLU A 257 2.82 -19.26 19.37
CA GLU A 257 3.58 -20.37 19.94
C GLU A 257 5.09 -20.13 19.82
N ALA A 258 5.59 -19.72 18.65
CA ALA A 258 6.99 -19.38 18.45
C ALA A 258 7.43 -18.23 19.36
N ARG A 259 6.56 -17.23 19.58
CA ARG A 259 6.87 -16.12 20.49
C ARG A 259 6.88 -16.56 21.96
N ALA A 260 5.97 -17.45 22.36
CA ALA A 260 5.95 -18.00 23.71
C ALA A 260 7.18 -18.89 23.98
N GLY A 261 7.58 -19.70 23.00
CA GLY A 261 8.76 -20.58 23.08
C GLY A 261 10.10 -19.82 23.09
N THR A 262 10.16 -18.63 22.47
CA THR A 262 11.34 -17.74 22.53
C THR A 262 11.41 -16.91 23.81
N GLY A 263 10.40 -17.02 24.71
CA GLY A 263 10.29 -16.26 25.96
C GLY A 263 10.96 -16.86 27.20
N VAL A 264 11.65 -18.01 27.10
CA VAL A 264 12.33 -18.68 28.24
C VAL A 264 13.84 -18.77 27.99
N SER A 265 14.52 -17.63 28.00
CA SER A 265 16.00 -17.55 28.06
C SER A 265 16.46 -16.17 28.56
N SER A 266 15.92 -15.70 29.69
CA SER A 266 16.57 -14.66 30.50
C SER A 266 15.94 -14.57 31.89
N ARG A 267 16.32 -15.49 32.77
CA ARG A 267 16.44 -15.29 34.21
C ARG A 267 17.30 -16.42 34.77
N ASP A 268 18.18 -16.06 35.68
CA ASP A 268 19.09 -16.90 36.48
C ASP A 268 20.52 -17.04 35.95
N GLY A 269 21.17 -15.88 35.88
CA GLY A 269 22.60 -15.75 36.18
C GLY A 269 22.77 -14.85 37.40
N GLU A 270 22.34 -15.31 38.58
CA GLU A 270 22.76 -14.71 39.85
C GLU A 270 24.28 -14.94 39.99
N GLN A 271 25.05 -13.90 39.66
CA GLN A 271 26.41 -13.76 40.15
C GLN A 271 26.35 -13.53 41.65
N SER A 272 26.76 -14.54 42.42
CA SER A 272 27.18 -14.37 43.80
C SER A 272 28.43 -13.48 43.85
N CYS A 273 28.25 -12.27 44.35
CA CYS A 273 29.32 -11.50 44.98
C CYS A 273 29.16 -11.67 46.49
N GLU A 274 30.03 -12.45 47.13
CA GLU A 274 30.36 -12.27 48.54
C GLU A 274 31.86 -12.50 48.77
N ALA A 275 32.48 -11.45 49.33
CA ALA A 275 33.68 -11.33 50.17
C ALA A 275 34.97 -12.05 49.78
#